data_AF-A0A177QG45-F1
#
_entry.id   AF-A0A177QG45-F1
#
_cell.length_a   1.000
_cell.length_b   1.000
_cell.length_c   1.000
_cell.angle_alpha   90.00
_cell.angle_beta   90.00
_cell.angle_gamma   90.00
#
_symmetry.space_group_name_H-M   'P 1'
#
loop_
_entity.id
_entity.type
_entity.pdbx_description
1 polymer ?
#
loop_
_entity_poly.entity_id
_entity_poly.type
_entity_poly.pdbx_seq_one_letter_code
_entity_poly.pdbx_strand_id
1 'polypeptide(L)'
;MRNSTLRSLQRGAIETLCAGAVILSLLGSAHAEEAPAPDGTLSPQGAEASAPTPAAIDPFIELRGSVWRTKAGIVFLKTPVGLLTLTSKTTLKDLKASEEVRFWVHERHSIVEIRKRADGSLVHRYLSGPMTSGTDAPKTLRWWGPGGDQTVQVGAQEARLSNYHEGDPLTVEVDETNTITGVHDLQFDLQVSQTPPAGADVQILLSGTVSKLKSNFIFVRTPIGLVMLNSKIGVPRVKVGQPLTLRIDHEHVTVTLSSTETPPPQRSASPNQ
;
A
#
# COMPACT_ATOMS: atom_id res chain seq x y z
N MET A 1 -54.57 6.64 5.57
CA MET A 1 -55.05 7.85 4.86
C MET A 1 -54.24 9.05 5.35
N ARG A 2 -53.55 9.74 4.42
CA ARG A 2 -53.15 11.17 4.39
C ARG A 2 -52.30 11.72 5.56
N ASN A 3 -51.19 12.46 5.41
CA ASN A 3 -50.41 13.11 4.34
C ASN A 3 -49.02 13.41 4.96
N SER A 4 -47.85 13.13 4.39
CA SER A 4 -47.14 13.74 3.24
C SER A 4 -46.66 15.20 3.40
N THR A 5 -45.33 15.36 3.42
CA THR A 5 -44.49 16.36 2.71
C THR A 5 -44.47 17.85 3.09
N LEU A 6 -43.24 18.34 3.35
CA LEU A 6 -42.62 19.63 2.97
C LEU A 6 -41.10 19.38 3.10
N ARG A 7 -40.27 19.14 2.08
CA ARG A 7 -39.87 19.89 0.86
C ARG A 7 -39.48 21.34 1.10
N SER A 8 -38.18 21.59 1.00
CA SER A 8 -37.53 22.48 0.00
C SER A 8 -36.47 23.40 0.63
N LEU A 9 -35.23 23.29 0.16
CA LEU A 9 -34.54 24.24 -0.74
C LEU A 9 -33.81 25.36 0.02
N GLN A 10 -32.48 25.23 0.14
CA GLN A 10 -31.59 26.38 0.06
C GLN A 10 -30.45 26.04 -0.90
N ARG A 11 -30.63 26.48 -2.15
CA ARG A 11 -29.55 26.76 -3.11
C ARG A 11 -29.07 28.18 -2.81
N GLY A 12 -27.77 28.34 -2.59
CA GLY A 12 -27.09 29.63 -2.63
C GLY A 12 -25.91 29.50 -3.57
N ALA A 13 -26.04 30.07 -4.76
CA ALA A 13 -24.98 30.21 -5.75
C ALA A 13 -24.15 31.46 -5.41
N ILE A 14 -22.82 31.37 -5.50
CA ILE A 14 -21.95 32.53 -5.71
C ILE A 14 -20.91 32.11 -6.75
N GLU A 15 -21.10 32.65 -7.96
CA GLU A 15 -20.10 32.73 -9.02
C GLU A 15 -19.09 33.82 -8.67
N THR A 16 -17.81 33.63 -8.98
CA THR A 16 -16.92 34.73 -9.36
C THR A 16 -15.82 34.22 -10.29
N LEU A 17 -15.82 34.79 -11.50
CA LEU A 17 -14.81 34.69 -12.55
C LEU A 17 -13.41 35.13 -12.07
N CYS A 18 -12.37 34.48 -12.58
CA CYS A 18 -11.15 35.17 -13.00
C CYS A 18 -10.61 34.48 -14.26
N ALA A 19 -10.48 35.29 -15.32
CA ALA A 19 -9.97 34.96 -16.63
C ALA A 19 -8.51 35.44 -16.77
N GLY A 20 -7.79 34.86 -17.73
CA GLY A 20 -6.54 35.40 -18.28
C GLY A 20 -5.34 34.48 -18.06
N ALA A 21 -4.43 34.30 -19.00
CA ALA A 21 -4.38 34.67 -20.40
C ALA A 21 -3.35 33.73 -21.07
N VAL A 22 -3.60 33.36 -22.32
CA VAL A 22 -2.67 32.62 -23.18
C VAL A 22 -1.59 33.57 -23.67
N ILE A 23 -0.32 33.20 -23.55
CA ILE A 23 0.75 33.75 -24.37
C ILE A 23 1.52 32.58 -24.99
N LEU A 24 1.32 32.44 -26.29
CA LEU A 24 2.04 31.59 -27.22
C LEU A 24 3.21 32.42 -27.76
N SER A 25 4.45 31.96 -27.64
CA SER A 25 5.59 32.56 -28.33
C SER A 25 6.35 31.50 -29.10
N LEU A 26 6.11 31.51 -30.41
CA LEU A 26 6.93 30.93 -31.48
C LEU A 26 8.07 31.91 -31.81
N LEU A 27 9.29 31.39 -31.95
CA LEU A 27 10.46 31.89 -32.71
C LEU A 27 11.56 30.83 -32.44
N GLY A 28 12.13 30.10 -33.39
CA GLY A 28 12.48 30.46 -34.76
C GLY A 28 13.97 30.80 -34.82
N SER A 29 14.82 29.80 -35.02
CA SER A 29 16.13 29.99 -35.65
C SER A 29 16.59 28.72 -36.31
N ALA A 30 16.47 28.74 -37.64
CA ALA A 30 17.14 27.85 -38.55
C ALA A 30 18.61 28.25 -38.63
N HIS A 31 19.51 27.28 -38.50
CA HIS A 31 20.77 27.32 -39.22
C HIS A 31 20.92 25.97 -39.91
N ALA A 32 20.85 26.00 -41.23
CA ALA A 32 21.26 24.92 -42.09
C ALA A 32 22.79 24.99 -42.22
N GLU A 33 23.47 23.87 -42.06
CA GLU A 33 24.77 23.66 -42.70
C GLU A 33 24.86 22.21 -43.17
N GLU A 34 25.58 22.06 -44.28
CA GLU A 34 25.46 21.10 -45.36
C GLU A 34 25.95 19.68 -45.00
N ALA A 35 25.28 18.68 -45.59
CA ALA A 35 25.72 17.28 -45.55
C ALA A 35 26.79 17.00 -46.62
N PRO A 36 27.66 16.02 -46.37
CA PRO A 36 27.86 14.99 -47.37
C PRO A 36 27.72 13.59 -46.77
N ALA A 37 26.89 12.76 -47.41
CA ALA A 37 27.00 11.31 -47.38
C ALA A 37 27.81 10.88 -48.63
N PRO A 38 28.45 9.69 -48.71
CA PRO A 38 27.73 8.44 -48.49
C PRO A 38 28.52 7.27 -47.86
N ASP A 39 27.72 6.23 -47.61
CA ASP A 39 28.05 4.80 -47.58
C ASP A 39 28.67 4.19 -46.31
N GLY A 40 27.76 3.59 -45.54
CA GLY A 40 27.79 2.16 -45.33
C GLY A 40 28.46 1.69 -44.05
N THR A 41 27.64 1.35 -43.05
CA THR A 41 27.55 -0.02 -42.48
C THR A 41 26.43 -0.06 -41.44
N LEU A 42 25.66 -1.13 -41.49
CA LEU A 42 24.51 -1.48 -40.67
C LEU A 42 24.83 -1.50 -39.15
N SER A 43 23.88 -1.01 -38.35
CA SER A 43 23.77 -1.16 -36.87
C SER A 43 23.57 -2.65 -36.46
N PRO A 44 23.44 -3.05 -35.16
CA PRO A 44 23.20 -2.24 -33.95
C PRO A 44 23.89 -2.75 -32.64
N GLN A 45 23.45 -2.16 -31.51
CA GLN A 45 23.60 -2.64 -30.12
C GLN A 45 24.85 -2.15 -29.37
N GLY A 46 24.85 -0.85 -29.11
CA GLY A 46 25.15 -0.41 -27.75
C GLY A 46 24.15 -1.09 -26.82
N ALA A 47 24.66 -1.97 -25.96
CA ALA A 47 23.92 -2.41 -24.79
C ALA A 47 23.70 -1.15 -23.93
N GLU A 48 22.53 -0.53 -24.06
CA GLU A 48 21.95 0.16 -22.92
C GLU A 48 21.75 -0.93 -21.86
N ALA A 49 22.75 -1.04 -20.98
CA ALA A 49 22.55 -1.60 -19.68
C ALA A 49 21.43 -0.76 -19.07
N SER A 50 20.20 -1.26 -19.16
CA SER A 50 19.08 -0.77 -18.36
C SER A 50 19.61 -0.70 -16.94
N ALA A 51 19.85 0.52 -16.46
CA ALA A 51 20.18 0.72 -15.06
C ALA A 51 19.14 -0.07 -14.26
N PRO A 52 19.53 -0.91 -13.30
CA PRO A 52 18.56 -1.62 -12.50
C PRO A 52 17.69 -0.57 -11.84
N THR A 53 16.43 -0.46 -12.28
CA THR A 53 15.40 0.20 -11.51
C THR A 53 15.58 -0.34 -10.09
N PRO A 54 15.78 0.51 -9.07
CA PRO A 54 15.90 0.04 -7.70
C PRO A 54 14.75 -0.93 -7.46
N ALA A 55 15.07 -2.17 -7.08
CA ALA A 55 14.07 -3.21 -6.93
C ALA A 55 13.01 -2.67 -5.97
N ALA A 56 11.80 -2.44 -6.48
CA ALA A 56 10.72 -1.91 -5.66
C ALA A 56 10.44 -2.94 -4.55
N ILE A 57 10.39 -2.46 -3.31
CA ILE A 57 10.32 -3.31 -2.13
C ILE A 57 8.94 -3.94 -2.08
N ASP A 58 8.88 -5.27 -1.99
CA ASP A 58 7.64 -6.03 -2.01
C ASP A 58 7.52 -6.85 -0.71
N PRO A 59 6.43 -6.70 0.07
CA PRO A 59 5.32 -5.77 -0.13
C PRO A 59 5.66 -4.33 0.28
N PHE A 60 5.07 -3.38 -0.44
CA PHE A 60 5.00 -1.97 -0.07
C PHE A 60 3.55 -1.49 -0.16
N ILE A 61 3.05 -0.86 0.90
CA ILE A 61 1.74 -0.23 0.91
C ILE A 61 1.88 1.12 1.58
N GLU A 62 1.34 2.14 0.95
CA GLU A 62 1.07 3.43 1.54
C GLU A 62 -0.35 3.82 1.17
N LEU A 63 -1.22 3.93 2.18
CA LEU A 63 -2.60 4.31 1.95
C LEU A 63 -3.13 5.18 3.08
N ARG A 64 -4.09 6.03 2.71
CA ARG A 64 -4.89 6.81 3.67
C ARG A 64 -6.33 6.31 3.67
N GLY A 65 -6.94 6.35 4.84
CA GLY A 65 -8.32 5.94 5.03
C GLY A 65 -9.03 6.77 6.09
N SER A 66 -10.34 6.57 6.18
CA SER A 66 -11.17 7.20 7.21
C SER A 66 -12.02 6.14 7.90
N VAL A 67 -12.20 6.32 9.22
CA VAL A 67 -13.06 5.43 10.01
C VAL A 67 -14.49 5.55 9.49
N TRP A 68 -15.02 4.44 8.98
CA TRP A 68 -16.38 4.38 8.44
C TRP A 68 -17.35 3.73 9.42
N ARG A 69 -16.94 2.65 10.07
CA ARG A 69 -17.75 1.92 11.05
C ARG A 69 -16.86 1.25 12.07
N THR A 70 -17.34 1.20 13.30
CA THR A 70 -16.71 0.44 14.38
C THR A 70 -17.66 -0.63 14.90
N LYS A 71 -17.08 -1.74 15.36
CA LYS A 71 -17.70 -2.81 16.13
C LYS A 71 -16.74 -3.17 17.25
N ALA A 72 -17.19 -3.95 18.23
CA ALA A 72 -16.33 -4.42 19.32
C ALA A 72 -15.09 -5.14 18.75
N GLY A 73 -13.92 -4.51 18.93
CA GLY A 73 -12.62 -5.03 18.46
C GLY A 73 -12.39 -5.00 16.95
N ILE A 74 -13.25 -4.35 16.16
CA ILE A 74 -13.11 -4.29 14.69
C ILE A 74 -13.43 -2.89 14.17
N VAL A 75 -12.55 -2.34 13.35
CA VAL A 75 -12.70 -1.04 12.71
C VAL A 75 -12.67 -1.19 11.20
N PHE A 76 -13.66 -0.63 10.53
CA PHE A 76 -13.77 -0.60 9.08
C PHE A 76 -13.37 0.78 8.57
N LEU A 77 -12.36 0.81 7.70
CA LEU A 77 -11.80 2.01 7.11
C LEU A 77 -12.12 2.07 5.63
N LYS A 78 -12.68 3.21 5.19
CA LYS A 78 -12.81 3.51 3.77
C LYS A 78 -11.48 4.02 3.25
N THR A 79 -10.98 3.42 2.17
CA THR A 79 -9.75 3.82 1.48
C THR A 79 -10.06 4.12 0.01
N PRO A 80 -9.16 4.81 -0.72
CA PRO A 80 -9.31 5.05 -2.16
C PRO A 80 -9.48 3.77 -3.00
N VAL A 81 -8.89 2.66 -2.56
CA VAL A 81 -8.89 1.36 -3.27
C VAL A 81 -9.98 0.40 -2.79
N GLY A 82 -10.63 0.67 -1.66
CA GLY A 82 -11.67 -0.20 -1.12
C GLY A 82 -11.77 -0.14 0.40
N LEU A 83 -11.75 -1.30 1.04
CA LEU A 83 -11.98 -1.46 2.47
C LEU A 83 -10.70 -1.98 3.13
N LEU A 84 -10.23 -1.29 4.17
CA LEU A 84 -9.24 -1.80 5.11
C LEU A 84 -9.95 -2.10 6.43
N THR A 85 -9.78 -3.31 6.95
CA THR A 85 -10.33 -3.69 8.26
C THR A 85 -9.18 -3.83 9.25
N LEU A 86 -9.31 -3.24 10.43
CA LEU A 86 -8.41 -3.45 11.56
C LEU A 86 -9.15 -4.26 12.62
N THR A 87 -8.48 -5.26 13.20
CA THR A 87 -9.04 -6.11 14.25
C THR A 87 -8.07 -6.21 15.42
N SER A 88 -8.58 -6.09 16.65
CA SER A 88 -7.80 -6.31 17.88
C SER A 88 -8.74 -6.60 19.05
N LYS A 89 -8.33 -7.48 19.97
CA LYS A 89 -9.05 -7.70 21.23
C LYS A 89 -8.64 -6.71 22.32
N THR A 90 -7.42 -6.17 22.19
CA THR A 90 -6.77 -5.37 23.22
C THR A 90 -6.88 -3.86 22.97
N THR A 91 -7.12 -3.42 21.73
CA THR A 91 -7.23 -2.01 21.35
C THR A 91 -8.45 -1.75 20.43
N LEU A 92 -8.52 -0.57 19.78
CA LEU A 92 -9.54 -0.10 18.84
C LEU A 92 -10.93 0.21 19.42
N LYS A 93 -11.07 0.29 20.75
CA LYS A 93 -12.38 0.44 21.41
C LYS A 93 -13.02 1.83 21.21
N ASP A 94 -12.19 2.85 21.02
CA ASP A 94 -12.60 4.25 21.13
C ASP A 94 -12.41 5.07 19.84
N LEU A 95 -12.28 4.40 18.69
CA LEU A 95 -12.08 5.11 17.41
C LEU A 95 -13.36 5.79 16.91
N LYS A 96 -13.19 7.02 16.41
CA LYS A 96 -14.28 7.89 15.98
C LYS A 96 -14.31 8.01 14.46
N ALA A 97 -15.51 8.15 13.88
CA ALA A 97 -15.68 8.39 12.44
C ALA A 97 -15.00 9.68 11.93
N SER A 98 -14.70 10.62 12.83
CA SER A 98 -13.93 11.83 12.55
C SER A 98 -12.43 11.58 12.39
N GLU A 99 -11.92 10.38 12.65
CA GLU A 99 -10.48 10.10 12.58
C GLU A 99 -10.05 9.67 11.18
N GLU A 100 -8.83 10.06 10.85
CA GLU A 100 -8.09 9.63 9.65
C GLU A 100 -7.09 8.57 10.06
N VAL A 101 -6.87 7.60 9.17
CA VAL A 101 -5.89 6.54 9.35
C VAL A 101 -4.87 6.62 8.23
N ARG A 102 -3.60 6.58 8.59
CA ARG A 102 -2.50 6.35 7.66
C ARG A 102 -1.94 4.97 7.91
N PHE A 103 -1.75 4.22 6.84
CA PHE A 103 -1.38 2.82 6.90
C PHE A 103 -0.20 2.58 5.96
N TRP A 104 0.88 2.07 6.53
CA TRP A 104 2.06 1.68 5.78
C TRP A 104 2.37 0.21 5.99
N VAL A 105 2.89 -0.43 4.95
CA VAL A 105 3.50 -1.75 5.00
C VAL A 105 4.79 -1.69 4.23
N HIS A 106 5.84 -2.28 4.81
CA HIS A 106 7.14 -2.39 4.18
C HIS A 106 7.79 -3.70 4.64
N GLU A 107 7.96 -4.63 3.70
CA GLU A 107 8.43 -5.99 3.98
C GLU A 107 7.57 -6.69 5.05
N ARG A 108 8.12 -6.92 6.24
CA ARG A 108 7.45 -7.55 7.39
C ARG A 108 6.96 -6.54 8.43
N HIS A 109 7.13 -5.24 8.18
CA HIS A 109 6.69 -4.18 9.08
C HIS A 109 5.39 -3.57 8.59
N SER A 110 4.53 -3.15 9.52
CA SER A 110 3.41 -2.28 9.23
C SER A 110 3.22 -1.23 10.31
N ILE A 111 2.63 -0.11 9.91
CA ILE A 111 2.37 1.04 10.76
C ILE A 111 0.94 1.47 10.56
N VAL A 112 0.24 1.70 11.67
CA VAL A 112 -1.10 2.28 11.68
C VAL A 112 -1.06 3.54 12.53
N GLU A 113 -1.12 4.70 11.89
CA GLU A 113 -1.32 5.96 12.58
C GLU A 113 -2.77 6.40 12.49
N ILE A 114 -3.39 6.68 13.63
CA ILE A 114 -4.73 7.22 13.73
C ILE A 114 -4.61 8.65 14.24
N ARG A 115 -5.20 9.59 13.50
CA ARG A 115 -5.08 11.02 13.76
C ARG A 115 -6.45 11.68 13.76
N LYS A 116 -6.62 12.74 14.55
CA LYS A 116 -7.82 13.57 14.48
C LYS A 116 -7.85 14.32 13.16
N ARG A 117 -8.98 14.34 12.46
CA ARG A 117 -9.12 15.12 11.22
C ARG A 117 -9.11 16.63 11.43
N ALA A 118 -9.47 17.11 12.62
CA ALA A 118 -9.61 18.54 12.89
C ALA A 118 -8.27 19.28 12.92
N ASP A 119 -7.27 18.71 13.58
CA ASP A 119 -5.97 19.34 13.85
C ASP A 119 -4.78 18.43 13.49
N GLY A 120 -5.03 17.20 13.06
CA GLY A 120 -3.99 16.22 12.78
C GLY A 120 -3.29 15.70 14.02
N SER A 121 -3.77 15.92 15.25
CA SER A 121 -3.10 15.40 16.45
C SER A 121 -3.04 13.86 16.40
N LEU A 122 -1.96 13.27 16.91
CA LEU A 122 -1.89 11.82 17.04
C LEU A 122 -2.93 11.34 18.05
N VAL A 123 -3.62 10.24 17.73
CA VAL A 123 -4.52 9.55 18.65
C VAL A 123 -3.88 8.23 19.06
N HIS A 124 -3.48 7.43 18.08
CA HIS A 124 -2.76 6.17 18.29
C HIS A 124 -1.72 5.97 17.20
N ARG A 125 -0.59 5.35 17.54
CA ARG A 125 0.40 4.84 16.59
C ARG A 125 0.74 3.41 16.94
N TYR A 126 0.37 2.49 16.05
CA TYR A 126 0.72 1.08 16.16
C TYR A 126 1.88 0.75 15.24
N LEU A 127 2.87 0.05 15.78
CA LEU A 127 4.03 -0.46 15.05
C LEU A 127 3.98 -2.00 15.13
N SER A 128 3.92 -2.67 13.97
CA SER A 128 3.87 -4.13 13.85
C SER A 128 5.07 -4.62 13.03
N GLY A 129 5.64 -5.77 13.39
CA GLY A 129 6.86 -6.28 12.77
C GLY A 129 7.63 -7.27 13.65
N PRO A 130 8.73 -7.85 13.13
CA PRO A 130 9.64 -8.65 13.94
C PRO A 130 10.31 -7.78 15.01
N MET A 131 10.34 -8.26 16.25
CA MET A 131 11.04 -7.57 17.33
C MET A 131 12.54 -7.53 17.04
N THR A 132 13.10 -6.34 16.96
CA THR A 132 14.54 -6.13 16.79
C THR A 132 15.10 -5.28 17.91
N SER A 133 16.10 -5.79 18.60
CA SER A 133 16.79 -5.07 19.67
C SER A 133 17.54 -3.87 19.11
N GLY A 134 17.51 -2.73 19.82
CA GLY A 134 18.31 -1.57 19.46
C GLY A 134 19.80 -1.84 19.68
N THR A 135 20.65 -1.28 18.80
CA THR A 135 22.11 -1.46 18.85
C THR A 135 22.80 -0.46 19.78
N ASP A 136 22.22 0.73 19.93
CA ASP A 136 22.96 1.91 20.43
C ASP A 136 22.61 2.29 21.87
N ALA A 137 21.50 1.79 22.41
CA ALA A 137 21.03 2.11 23.74
C ALA A 137 20.33 0.93 24.43
N PRO A 138 20.60 0.67 25.72
CA PRO A 138 19.86 -0.33 26.48
C PRO A 138 18.38 0.04 26.54
N LYS A 139 17.50 -0.97 26.57
CA LYS A 139 16.03 -0.81 26.62
C LYS A 139 15.43 -0.07 25.42
N THR A 140 16.04 -0.25 24.25
CA THR A 140 15.48 0.23 22.99
C THR A 140 15.21 -0.91 22.02
N LEU A 141 14.21 -0.73 21.18
CA LEU A 141 13.92 -1.56 20.03
C LEU A 141 14.10 -0.75 18.74
N ARG A 142 14.35 -1.43 17.63
CA ARG A 142 14.39 -0.84 16.29
C ARG A 142 13.12 -1.23 15.54
N TRP A 143 12.51 -0.26 14.88
CA TRP A 143 11.39 -0.49 13.97
C TRP A 143 11.64 0.22 12.66
N TRP A 144 11.09 -0.31 11.58
CA TRP A 144 10.98 0.48 10.35
C TRP A 144 9.95 1.61 10.53
N GLY A 145 10.18 2.73 9.86
CA GLY A 145 9.29 3.89 9.73
C GLY A 145 9.29 4.41 8.29
N PRO A 146 8.31 5.25 7.90
CA PRO A 146 8.31 5.87 6.56
C PRO A 146 9.55 6.76 6.32
N GLY A 147 10.19 7.24 7.40
CA GLY A 147 11.48 7.95 7.34
C GLY A 147 12.72 7.05 7.42
N GLY A 148 12.55 5.72 7.34
CA GLY A 148 13.59 4.73 7.60
C GLY A 148 13.51 4.14 9.01
N ASP A 149 14.55 3.41 9.40
CA ASP A 149 14.63 2.79 10.72
C ASP A 149 14.59 3.84 11.84
N GLN A 150 13.79 3.56 12.87
CA GLN A 150 13.58 4.40 14.04
C GLN A 150 13.81 3.59 15.33
N THR A 151 14.32 4.28 16.34
CA THR A 151 14.49 3.75 17.69
C THR A 151 13.22 4.00 18.51
N VAL A 152 12.79 2.96 19.23
CA VAL A 152 11.60 2.96 20.09
C VAL A 152 12.03 2.63 21.52
N GLN A 153 11.60 3.44 22.48
CA GLN A 153 11.91 3.25 23.89
C GLN A 153 10.95 2.24 24.51
N VAL A 154 11.46 1.27 25.27
CA VAL A 154 10.64 0.22 25.91
C VAL A 154 9.65 0.80 26.94
N GLY A 155 9.96 1.95 27.53
CA GLY A 155 9.08 2.60 28.50
C GLY A 155 8.85 1.72 29.73
N ALA A 156 7.60 1.60 30.17
CA ALA A 156 7.20 0.77 31.32
C ALA A 156 6.80 -0.67 30.93
N GLN A 157 7.06 -1.09 29.69
CA GLN A 157 6.59 -2.37 29.16
C GLN A 157 7.64 -3.50 29.23
N GLU A 158 8.75 -3.34 29.95
CA GLU A 158 9.82 -4.36 30.00
C GLU A 158 9.29 -5.74 30.39
N ALA A 159 8.44 -5.81 31.41
CA ALA A 159 7.91 -7.09 31.90
C ALA A 159 6.95 -7.76 30.91
N ARG A 160 6.29 -7.01 30.03
CA ARG A 160 5.47 -7.59 28.96
C ARG A 160 6.33 -8.08 27.81
N LEU A 161 7.34 -7.28 27.44
CA LEU A 161 8.25 -7.56 26.34
C LEU A 161 9.25 -8.67 26.65
N SER A 162 9.50 -9.01 27.92
CA SER A 162 10.38 -10.12 28.30
C SER A 162 9.90 -11.49 27.83
N ASN A 163 8.65 -11.61 27.39
CA ASN A 163 8.10 -12.84 26.82
C ASN A 163 8.37 -12.97 25.31
N TYR A 164 8.96 -11.94 24.68
CA TYR A 164 9.27 -11.89 23.26
C TYR A 164 10.77 -11.97 23.06
N HIS A 165 11.17 -12.65 21.99
CA HIS A 165 12.55 -12.84 21.57
C HIS A 165 12.82 -12.09 20.26
N GLU A 166 14.11 -11.92 19.94
CA GLU A 166 14.54 -11.37 18.65
C GLU A 166 13.87 -12.12 17.49
N GLY A 167 13.24 -11.37 16.59
CA GLY A 167 12.51 -11.89 15.45
C GLY A 167 11.04 -12.25 15.70
N ASP A 168 10.57 -12.30 16.95
CA ASP A 168 9.17 -12.61 17.25
C ASP A 168 8.23 -11.54 16.67
N PRO A 169 7.07 -11.93 16.10
CA PRO A 169 6.08 -10.97 15.63
C PRO A 169 5.48 -10.23 16.81
N LEU A 170 5.60 -8.90 16.78
CA LEU A 170 5.17 -8.03 17.86
C LEU A 170 4.38 -6.85 17.30
N THR A 171 3.36 -6.41 18.04
CA THR A 171 2.71 -5.11 17.80
C THR A 171 2.73 -4.29 19.07
N VAL A 172 3.20 -3.06 18.96
CA VAL A 172 3.28 -2.11 20.06
C VAL A 172 2.50 -0.84 19.74
N GLU A 173 1.94 -0.22 20.76
CA GLU A 173 1.45 1.16 20.69
C GLU A 173 2.54 2.08 21.23
N VAL A 174 2.79 3.20 20.55
CA VAL A 174 3.75 4.21 20.96
C VAL A 174 3.12 5.59 21.05
N ASP A 175 3.66 6.43 21.93
CA ASP A 175 3.30 7.84 22.03
C ASP A 175 4.06 8.71 21.01
N GLU A 176 3.86 10.04 21.09
CA GLU A 176 4.53 11.01 20.21
C GLU A 176 6.06 11.06 20.40
N THR A 177 6.58 10.55 21.52
CA THR A 177 8.02 10.47 21.84
C THR A 177 8.66 9.15 21.41
N ASN A 178 7.92 8.29 20.71
CA ASN A 178 8.31 6.92 20.37
C ASN A 178 8.62 6.05 21.61
N THR A 179 7.85 6.25 22.69
CA THR A 179 7.89 5.37 23.87
C THR A 179 6.72 4.39 23.85
N ILE A 180 6.98 3.12 24.13
CA ILE A 180 5.94 2.08 24.13
C ILE A 180 4.98 2.30 25.29
N THR A 181 3.70 2.42 24.94
CA THR A 181 2.57 2.55 25.88
C THR A 181 1.78 1.26 26.02
N GLY A 182 1.86 0.35 25.04
CA GLY A 182 1.11 -0.90 25.06
C GLY A 182 1.64 -1.98 24.10
N VAL A 183 1.22 -3.22 24.33
CA VAL A 183 1.50 -4.39 23.49
C VAL A 183 0.16 -4.99 23.08
N HIS A 184 -0.03 -5.24 21.77
CA HIS A 184 -1.34 -5.49 21.17
C HIS A 184 -1.36 -6.65 20.17
N ASP A 185 -2.57 -7.09 19.84
CA ASP A 185 -2.87 -8.15 18.88
C ASP A 185 -3.50 -7.59 17.58
N LEU A 186 -3.00 -6.45 17.09
CA LEU A 186 -3.55 -5.79 15.92
C LEU A 186 -3.34 -6.64 14.66
N GLN A 187 -4.41 -6.80 13.89
CA GLN A 187 -4.41 -7.46 12.60
C GLN A 187 -5.13 -6.56 11.59
N PHE A 188 -4.84 -6.79 10.30
CA PHE A 188 -5.52 -6.08 9.23
C PHE A 188 -5.90 -7.01 8.08
N ASP A 189 -6.99 -6.65 7.39
CA ASP A 189 -7.42 -7.27 6.14
C ASP A 189 -7.62 -6.18 5.07
N LEU A 190 -7.00 -6.36 3.90
CA LEU A 190 -7.11 -5.42 2.79
C LEU A 190 -7.99 -5.97 1.66
N GLN A 191 -8.99 -5.18 1.28
CA GLN A 191 -9.79 -5.39 0.09
C GLN A 191 -9.58 -4.25 -0.91
N VAL A 192 -9.03 -4.59 -2.08
CA VAL A 192 -8.89 -3.72 -3.24
C VAL A 192 -10.04 -4.01 -4.20
N SER A 193 -11.07 -3.16 -4.18
CA SER A 193 -12.31 -3.39 -4.92
C SER A 193 -12.63 -2.38 -6.01
N GLN A 194 -11.84 -1.32 -6.13
CA GLN A 194 -12.02 -0.26 -7.13
C GLN A 194 -10.66 0.33 -7.54
N THR A 195 -10.63 0.96 -8.71
CA THR A 195 -9.51 1.82 -9.11
C THR A 195 -9.50 3.09 -8.24
N PRO A 196 -8.34 3.59 -7.82
CA PRO A 196 -8.26 4.85 -7.09
C PRO A 196 -8.89 6.00 -7.89
N PRO A 197 -9.61 6.94 -7.24
CA PRO A 197 -10.07 8.16 -7.88
C PRO A 197 -8.89 9.07 -8.24
N ALA A 198 -9.14 10.05 -9.11
CA ALA A 198 -8.13 11.00 -9.52
C ALA A 198 -7.57 11.79 -8.32
N GLY A 199 -6.24 11.96 -8.27
CA GLY A 199 -5.53 12.61 -7.17
C GLY A 199 -5.45 11.82 -5.86
N ALA A 200 -5.78 10.52 -5.86
CA ALA A 200 -5.62 9.69 -4.67
C ALA A 200 -4.13 9.46 -4.34
N ASP A 201 -3.78 9.70 -3.08
CA ASP A 201 -2.48 9.38 -2.49
C ASP A 201 -2.49 7.91 -2.02
N VAL A 202 -2.14 7.00 -2.92
CA VAL A 202 -2.07 5.56 -2.66
C VAL A 202 -0.95 4.92 -3.48
N GLN A 203 -0.16 4.10 -2.82
CA GLN A 203 0.85 3.25 -3.44
C GLN A 203 0.70 1.83 -2.92
N ILE A 204 0.64 0.85 -3.81
CA ILE A 204 0.58 -0.57 -3.45
C ILE A 204 1.48 -1.31 -4.41
N LEU A 205 2.45 -2.03 -3.88
CA LEU A 205 3.18 -3.09 -4.56
C LEU A 205 3.02 -4.36 -3.72
N LEU A 206 2.41 -5.37 -4.30
CA LEU A 206 2.06 -6.58 -3.57
C LEU A 206 2.09 -7.79 -4.49
N SER A 207 3.02 -8.70 -4.26
CA SER A 207 3.01 -10.01 -4.91
C SER A 207 2.36 -11.08 -4.04
N GLY A 208 1.80 -12.08 -4.72
CA GLY A 208 1.28 -13.26 -4.06
C GLY A 208 0.72 -14.28 -5.02
N THR A 209 0.11 -15.31 -4.46
CA THR A 209 -0.46 -16.42 -5.23
C THR A 209 -1.96 -16.46 -5.07
N VAL A 210 -2.69 -16.64 -6.17
CA VAL A 210 -4.14 -16.80 -6.15
C VAL A 210 -4.49 -18.08 -5.38
N SER A 211 -5.15 -17.90 -4.25
CA SER A 211 -5.55 -18.99 -3.35
C SER A 211 -6.98 -19.45 -3.60
N LYS A 212 -7.86 -18.54 -4.04
CA LYS A 212 -9.29 -18.83 -4.25
C LYS A 212 -9.91 -17.81 -5.20
N LEU A 213 -10.90 -18.27 -5.96
CA LEU A 213 -11.78 -17.43 -6.78
C LEU A 213 -13.22 -17.58 -6.28
N LYS A 214 -13.92 -16.46 -6.05
CA LYS A 214 -15.33 -16.46 -5.64
C LYS A 214 -16.06 -15.26 -6.21
N SER A 215 -17.00 -15.50 -7.12
CA SER A 215 -17.72 -14.44 -7.84
C SER A 215 -16.71 -13.48 -8.50
N ASN A 216 -16.82 -12.17 -8.27
CA ASN A 216 -15.89 -11.16 -8.78
C ASN A 216 -14.65 -10.97 -7.90
N PHE A 217 -14.42 -11.81 -6.89
CA PHE A 217 -13.27 -11.66 -5.99
C PHE A 217 -12.21 -12.74 -6.20
N ILE A 218 -10.98 -12.28 -6.26
CA ILE A 218 -9.75 -13.07 -6.32
C ILE A 218 -9.07 -12.92 -4.97
N PHE A 219 -8.82 -14.03 -4.29
CA PHE A 219 -8.16 -14.05 -2.99
C PHE A 219 -6.70 -14.38 -3.19
N VAL A 220 -5.81 -13.44 -2.87
CA VAL A 220 -4.38 -13.55 -3.07
C VAL A 220 -3.70 -13.76 -1.72
N ARG A 221 -2.95 -14.85 -1.59
CA ARG A 221 -2.10 -15.09 -0.42
C ARG A 221 -0.79 -14.35 -0.63
N THR A 222 -0.46 -13.47 0.31
CA THR A 222 0.71 -12.59 0.27
C THR A 222 1.53 -12.75 1.55
N PRO A 223 2.76 -12.21 1.63
CA PRO A 223 3.56 -12.24 2.85
C PRO A 223 2.87 -11.56 4.05
N ILE A 224 1.97 -10.62 3.80
CA ILE A 224 1.27 -9.84 4.83
C ILE A 224 -0.14 -10.37 5.14
N GLY A 225 -0.50 -11.53 4.57
CA GLY A 225 -1.81 -12.15 4.78
C GLY A 225 -2.63 -12.28 3.50
N LEU A 226 -3.94 -12.38 3.66
CA LEU A 226 -4.87 -12.58 2.55
C LEU A 226 -5.38 -11.23 2.05
N VAL A 227 -5.20 -10.94 0.76
CA VAL A 227 -5.71 -9.73 0.13
C VAL A 227 -6.81 -10.09 -0.86
N MET A 228 -7.91 -9.34 -0.81
CA MET A 228 -9.07 -9.53 -1.69
C MET A 228 -9.03 -8.54 -2.84
N LEU A 229 -8.95 -9.02 -4.07
CA LEU A 229 -8.97 -8.20 -5.28
C LEU A 229 -10.28 -8.38 -6.04
N ASN A 230 -10.92 -7.29 -6.45
CA ASN A 230 -12.07 -7.36 -7.36
C ASN A 230 -11.58 -7.50 -8.80
N SER A 231 -12.02 -8.52 -9.52
CA SER A 231 -11.63 -8.77 -10.91
C SER A 231 -11.99 -7.63 -11.87
N LYS A 232 -12.93 -6.77 -11.49
CA LYS A 232 -13.38 -5.63 -12.30
C LYS A 232 -12.43 -4.45 -12.33
N ILE A 233 -11.36 -4.42 -11.53
CA ILE A 233 -10.39 -3.31 -11.50
C ILE A 233 -9.30 -3.42 -12.58
N GLY A 234 -9.53 -4.23 -13.62
CA GLY A 234 -8.54 -4.50 -14.66
C GLY A 234 -7.63 -5.69 -14.37
N VAL A 235 -8.03 -6.61 -13.47
CA VAL A 235 -7.27 -7.85 -13.24
C VAL A 235 -7.51 -8.80 -14.43
N PRO A 236 -6.44 -9.30 -15.08
CA PRO A 236 -6.59 -10.31 -16.13
C PRO A 236 -7.23 -11.60 -15.61
N ARG A 237 -7.67 -12.48 -16.50
CA ARG A 237 -8.17 -13.80 -16.08
C ARG A 237 -7.03 -14.60 -15.45
N VAL A 238 -7.24 -15.03 -14.20
CA VAL A 238 -6.28 -15.81 -13.42
C VAL A 238 -6.86 -17.16 -12.99
N LYS A 239 -5.98 -18.10 -12.66
CA LYS A 239 -6.34 -19.41 -12.10
C LYS A 239 -5.84 -19.53 -10.66
N VAL A 240 -6.44 -20.43 -9.88
CA VAL A 240 -5.90 -20.80 -8.56
C VAL A 240 -4.50 -21.39 -8.73
N GLY A 241 -3.58 -21.02 -7.84
CA GLY A 241 -2.16 -21.38 -7.89
C GLY A 241 -1.30 -20.43 -8.72
N GLN A 242 -1.90 -19.49 -9.47
CA GLN A 242 -1.15 -18.57 -10.31
C GLN A 242 -0.54 -17.43 -9.48
N PRO A 243 0.76 -17.12 -9.64
CA PRO A 243 1.35 -15.94 -9.04
C PRO A 243 0.93 -14.67 -9.80
N LEU A 244 0.73 -13.59 -9.06
CA LEU A 244 0.49 -12.26 -9.60
C LEU A 244 1.17 -11.19 -8.74
N THR A 245 1.46 -10.06 -9.37
CA THR A 245 1.90 -8.85 -8.68
C THR A 245 0.94 -7.73 -9.00
N LEU A 246 0.34 -7.16 -7.96
CA LEU A 246 -0.48 -5.95 -8.03
C LEU A 246 0.42 -4.74 -7.82
N ARG A 247 0.34 -3.78 -8.73
CA ARG A 247 0.93 -2.45 -8.58
C ARG A 247 -0.15 -1.39 -8.75
N ILE A 248 -0.30 -0.53 -7.76
CA ILE A 248 -1.15 0.65 -7.81
C ILE A 248 -0.27 1.85 -7.49
N ASP A 249 -0.10 2.75 -8.47
CA ASP A 249 0.62 4.00 -8.29
C ASP A 249 -0.34 5.15 -8.57
N HIS A 250 -0.84 5.77 -7.50
CA HIS A 250 -1.87 6.82 -7.56
C HIS A 250 -3.11 6.32 -8.31
N GLU A 251 -3.33 6.74 -9.56
CA GLU A 251 -4.49 6.38 -10.38
C GLU A 251 -4.30 5.10 -11.19
N HIS A 252 -3.05 4.63 -11.34
CA HIS A 252 -2.71 3.57 -12.27
C HIS A 252 -2.71 2.22 -11.60
N VAL A 253 -3.52 1.30 -12.12
CA VAL A 253 -3.55 -0.10 -11.67
C VAL A 253 -2.91 -0.98 -12.74
N THR A 254 -1.86 -1.70 -12.35
CA THR A 254 -1.18 -2.69 -13.19
C THR A 254 -1.18 -4.03 -12.46
N VAL A 255 -1.55 -5.10 -13.16
CA VAL A 255 -1.40 -6.47 -12.66
C VAL A 255 -0.52 -7.23 -13.62
N THR A 256 0.59 -7.75 -13.09
CA THR A 256 1.48 -8.63 -13.85
C THR A 256 1.29 -10.07 -13.39
N LEU A 257 1.36 -11.00 -14.33
CA LEU A 257 1.25 -12.43 -14.09
C LEU A 257 2.60 -13.06 -14.38
N SER A 258 3.17 -13.75 -13.40
CA SER A 258 4.38 -14.53 -13.64
C SER A 258 3.98 -15.89 -14.21
N SER A 259 4.57 -16.27 -15.33
CA SER A 259 4.38 -17.61 -15.89
C SER A 259 5.02 -18.63 -14.95
N THR A 260 4.25 -19.61 -14.48
CA THR A 260 4.82 -20.81 -13.87
C THR A 260 5.37 -21.66 -15.01
N GLU A 261 6.59 -21.38 -15.46
CA GLU A 261 7.25 -22.21 -16.45
C GLU A 261 7.48 -23.59 -15.84
N THR A 262 6.70 -24.56 -16.29
CA THR A 262 6.96 -25.97 -16.00
C THR A 262 8.22 -26.34 -16.79
N PRO A 263 9.29 -26.86 -16.15
CA PRO A 263 10.46 -27.29 -16.89
C PRO A 263 10.03 -28.31 -17.95
N PRO A 264 10.48 -28.20 -19.21
CA PRO A 264 10.15 -29.20 -20.22
C PRO A 264 10.65 -30.57 -19.73
N PRO A 265 9.88 -31.66 -19.93
CA PRO A 265 10.32 -32.98 -19.52
C PRO A 265 11.64 -33.30 -20.22
N GLN A 266 12.68 -33.53 -19.43
CA GLN A 266 13.93 -34.09 -19.92
C GLN A 266 13.58 -35.38 -20.66
N ARG A 267 13.76 -35.36 -21.97
CA ARG A 267 13.55 -36.52 -22.84
C ARG A 267 14.65 -37.52 -22.49
N SER A 268 14.35 -38.44 -21.58
CA SER A 268 15.21 -39.58 -21.27
C SER A 268 15.40 -40.36 -22.56
N ALA A 269 16.59 -40.25 -23.16
CA ALA A 269 17.00 -41.11 -24.23
C ALA A 269 17.14 -42.53 -23.66
N SER A 270 16.25 -43.44 -24.07
CA SER A 270 16.43 -44.86 -23.84
C SER A 270 17.71 -45.31 -24.55
N PRO A 271 18.64 -46.01 -23.88
CA PRO A 271 19.71 -46.70 -24.58
C PRO A 271 19.12 -47.94 -25.26
N ASN A 272 19.32 -48.04 -26.57
CA ASN A 272 19.23 -49.31 -27.27
C ASN A 272 20.31 -50.24 -26.72
N GLN A 273 19.92 -51.37 -26.14
CA GLN A 273 20.56 -52.67 -26.33
C GLN A 273 19.63 -53.80 -25.88
#